data_AF-A0A0B6ZZK0-F1
#
_entry.id   AF-A0A0B6ZZK0-F1
#
_cell.length_a   1.000
_cell.length_b   1.000
_cell.length_c   1.000
_cell.angle_alpha   90.00
_cell.angle_beta   90.00
_cell.angle_gamma   90.00
#
_symmetry.space_group_name_H-M   'P 1'
#
loop_
_entity.id
_entity.type
_entity.pdbx_description
1 polymer ?
#
loop_
_entity_poly.entity_id
_entity_poly.type
_entity_poly.pdbx_seq_one_letter_code
_entity_poly.pdbx_strand_id
1 'polypeptide(L)'
;TLHYYLDGVDQGVASTDIATGVYAVIDLYGQCAQVSMSTGTVVIPPADILQQHVSLHTEQISTPSVVNTDITHRLSKCCGKNITLRNSCWGASRIQSYNHGIVFSSEPLKYDEIFEVEISEVSNQWSGSLKIGLTTIAISDTSCPISIPSTADEITSKVTWIVSGSEVKKCGV
;
A
#
# COMPACT_ATOMS: atom_id res chain seq x y z
N THR A 1 10.33 10.48 -2.82
CA THR A 1 8.99 10.83 -3.34
C THR A 1 8.04 9.69 -3.01
N LEU A 2 6.72 9.88 -3.15
CA LEU A 2 5.73 8.79 -3.18
C LEU A 2 5.36 8.54 -4.64
N HIS A 3 5.54 7.31 -5.10
CA HIS A 3 5.09 6.83 -6.40
C HIS A 3 3.92 5.86 -6.21
N TYR A 4 2.96 5.90 -7.12
CA TYR A 4 1.83 4.99 -7.12
C TYR A 4 1.92 4.05 -8.31
N TYR A 5 1.76 2.76 -8.08
CA TYR A 5 1.80 1.74 -9.12
C TYR A 5 0.42 1.09 -9.26
N LEU A 6 0.00 0.85 -10.50
CA LEU A 6 -1.17 0.05 -10.83
C LEU A 6 -0.74 -1.10 -11.72
N ASP A 7 -0.96 -2.33 -11.28
CA ASP A 7 -0.55 -3.55 -11.99
C ASP A 7 0.94 -3.52 -12.44
N GLY A 8 1.81 -3.01 -11.55
CA GLY A 8 3.25 -2.86 -11.80
C GLY A 8 3.65 -1.64 -12.66
N VAL A 9 2.70 -0.85 -13.15
CA VAL A 9 2.97 0.36 -13.95
C VAL A 9 3.02 1.60 -13.07
N ASP A 10 4.15 2.30 -13.05
CA ASP A 10 4.32 3.59 -12.34
C ASP A 10 3.38 4.65 -12.94
N GLN A 11 2.52 5.21 -12.09
CA GLN A 11 1.60 6.30 -12.41
C GLN A 11 2.24 7.69 -12.18
N GLY A 12 3.49 7.71 -11.70
CA GLY A 12 4.28 8.90 -11.44
C GLY A 12 4.28 9.34 -9.98
N VAL A 13 4.83 10.53 -9.76
CA VAL A 13 4.98 11.11 -8.43
C VAL A 13 3.61 11.60 -7.91
N ALA A 14 3.09 10.94 -6.89
CA ALA A 14 1.88 11.37 -6.18
C ALA A 14 2.19 12.50 -5.17
N SER A 15 3.37 12.48 -4.54
CA SER A 15 3.81 13.56 -3.65
C SER A 15 5.34 13.59 -3.49
N THR A 16 5.88 14.78 -3.23
CA THR A 16 7.28 14.98 -2.83
C THR A 16 7.41 15.09 -1.31
N ASP A 17 8.65 15.09 -0.81
CA ASP A 17 8.99 15.42 0.59
C ASP A 17 8.27 14.56 1.65
N ILE A 18 8.24 13.25 1.39
CA ILE A 18 7.65 12.27 2.31
C ILE A 18 8.53 12.11 3.55
N ALA A 19 7.90 12.20 4.72
CA ALA A 19 8.56 12.00 6.01
C ALA A 19 9.07 10.55 6.16
N THR A 20 10.11 10.37 6.99
CA THR A 20 10.55 9.04 7.42
C THR A 20 9.55 8.39 8.38
N GLY A 21 9.55 7.05 8.45
CA GLY A 21 8.77 6.33 9.45
C GLY A 21 7.27 6.40 9.22
N VAL A 22 6.86 6.46 7.95
CA VAL A 22 5.47 6.47 7.52
C VAL A 22 4.95 5.03 7.44
N TYR A 23 3.65 4.88 7.69
CA TYR A 23 2.94 3.61 7.55
C TYR A 23 2.08 3.63 6.30
N ALA A 24 1.93 2.48 5.65
CA ALA A 24 0.93 2.33 4.60
C ALA A 24 -0.47 2.45 5.21
N VAL A 25 -1.39 3.06 4.48
CA VAL A 25 -2.82 3.08 4.80
C VAL A 25 -3.60 2.62 3.57
N ILE A 26 -4.56 1.72 3.77
CA ILE A 26 -5.45 1.24 2.73
C ILE A 26 -6.87 1.33 3.27
N ASP A 27 -7.76 1.95 2.50
CA ASP A 27 -9.19 1.98 2.80
C ASP A 27 -9.92 1.13 1.77
N LEU A 28 -10.39 -0.03 2.22
CA LEU A 28 -11.26 -0.93 1.45
C LEU A 28 -12.63 -0.28 1.28
N TYR A 29 -12.68 0.87 0.62
CA TYR A 29 -13.88 1.66 0.38
C TYR A 29 -14.60 1.18 -0.88
N GLY A 30 -15.93 1.28 -0.87
CA GLY A 30 -16.76 1.04 -2.05
C GLY A 30 -16.66 -0.40 -2.55
N GLN A 31 -16.23 -0.62 -3.77
CA GLN A 31 -16.21 -1.96 -4.38
C GLN A 31 -15.11 -2.88 -3.84
N CYS A 32 -14.01 -2.35 -3.30
CA CYS A 32 -12.93 -3.20 -2.80
C CYS A 32 -13.39 -3.97 -1.55
N ALA A 33 -13.51 -5.30 -1.64
CA ALA A 33 -14.02 -6.14 -0.55
C ALA A 33 -12.91 -6.91 0.16
N GLN A 34 -11.85 -7.29 -0.56
CA GLN A 34 -10.72 -7.98 0.03
C GLN A 34 -9.39 -7.56 -0.62
N VAL A 35 -8.37 -7.43 0.23
CA VAL A 35 -6.98 -7.26 -0.21
C VAL A 35 -6.07 -8.29 0.47
N SER A 36 -4.99 -8.63 -0.22
CA SER A 36 -3.89 -9.46 0.28
C SER A 36 -2.55 -8.81 -0.01
N MET A 37 -1.56 -9.05 0.84
CA MET A 37 -0.18 -8.65 0.59
C MET A 37 0.38 -9.51 -0.54
N SER A 38 0.98 -8.87 -1.55
CA SER A 38 1.76 -9.59 -2.58
C SER A 38 3.10 -10.03 -1.99
N THR A 39 3.56 -11.24 -2.32
CA THR A 39 4.96 -11.62 -2.09
C THR A 39 5.81 -10.88 -3.12
N GLY A 40 6.58 -9.88 -2.66
CA GLY A 40 7.18 -8.88 -3.53
C GLY A 40 8.04 -9.48 -4.64
N THR A 41 7.56 -9.34 -5.87
CA THR A 41 8.24 -9.72 -7.09
C THR A 41 8.39 -8.45 -7.91
N VAL A 42 9.54 -7.78 -7.79
CA VAL A 42 9.79 -6.57 -8.59
C VAL A 42 10.40 -6.98 -9.91
N VAL A 43 9.73 -6.64 -11.01
CA VAL A 43 10.28 -6.74 -12.35
C VAL A 43 11.00 -5.43 -12.66
N ILE A 44 12.32 -5.43 -12.60
CA ILE A 44 13.11 -4.23 -12.94
C ILE A 44 13.29 -4.18 -14.47
N PRO A 45 12.98 -3.05 -15.14
CA PRO A 45 13.30 -2.86 -16.55
C PRO A 45 14.82 -2.92 -16.78
N PRO A 46 15.30 -3.46 -17.91
CA PRO A 46 16.74 -3.63 -18.16
C PRO A 46 17.62 -2.36 -18.06
N ALA A 47 17.01 -1.17 -18.11
CA ALA A 47 17.72 0.11 -18.19
C ALA A 47 18.36 0.58 -16.86
N ASP A 48 17.91 0.08 -15.71
CA ASP A 48 18.36 0.57 -14.38
C ASP A 48 19.48 -0.26 -13.74
N ILE A 49 20.07 -1.23 -14.46
CA ILE A 49 21.07 -2.17 -13.91
C ILE A 49 22.50 -1.57 -13.85
N LEU A 50 22.72 -0.36 -14.37
CA LEU A 50 24.04 0.28 -14.36
C LEU A 50 24.37 0.94 -13.02
N GLN A 51 24.67 0.15 -11.97
CA GLN A 51 25.64 0.62 -10.96
C GLN A 51 26.37 -0.40 -10.09
N GLN A 52 26.11 -1.71 -10.15
CA GLN A 52 26.96 -2.68 -9.42
C GLN A 52 27.09 -4.01 -10.17
N HIS A 53 28.17 -4.16 -10.96
CA HIS A 53 29.11 -5.28 -10.91
C HIS A 53 29.96 -5.32 -12.20
N VAL A 54 31.28 -5.14 -12.05
CA VAL A 54 32.26 -5.32 -13.13
C VAL A 54 32.49 -6.82 -13.31
N SER A 55 32.17 -7.40 -14.48
CA SER A 55 33.04 -8.34 -15.23
C SER A 55 32.34 -8.98 -16.45
N LEU A 56 33.01 -8.79 -17.59
CA LEU A 56 33.09 -9.51 -18.86
C LEU A 56 32.16 -10.72 -19.18
N HIS A 57 31.68 -10.67 -20.43
CA HIS A 57 31.39 -11.76 -21.38
C HIS A 57 29.94 -12.21 -21.66
N THR A 58 29.54 -11.84 -22.88
CA THR A 58 28.73 -12.56 -23.89
C THR A 58 27.21 -12.35 -23.86
N GLU A 59 26.70 -12.03 -25.04
CA GLU A 59 25.31 -11.70 -25.40
C GLU A 59 24.29 -12.66 -24.77
N GLN A 60 23.45 -12.13 -23.87
CA GLN A 60 22.23 -12.82 -23.43
C GLN A 60 21.05 -11.86 -23.52
N ILE A 61 20.03 -12.36 -24.23
CA ILE A 61 18.70 -11.80 -24.45
C ILE A 61 18.16 -11.19 -23.16
N SER A 62 17.72 -9.93 -23.20
CA SER A 62 17.19 -9.16 -22.07
C SER A 62 15.89 -9.77 -21.53
N THR A 63 15.99 -10.77 -20.67
CA THR A 63 14.87 -11.22 -19.84
C THR A 63 14.68 -10.24 -18.67
N PRO A 64 13.44 -9.89 -18.29
CA PRO A 64 13.20 -9.13 -17.07
C PRO A 64 13.83 -9.85 -15.88
N SER A 65 14.69 -9.15 -15.14
CA SER A 65 15.31 -9.70 -13.93
C SER A 65 14.29 -9.59 -12.80
N VAL A 66 13.77 -10.73 -12.37
CA VAL A 66 12.84 -10.83 -11.25
C VAL A 66 13.64 -10.75 -9.96
N VAL A 67 13.48 -9.66 -9.20
CA VAL A 67 14.01 -9.55 -7.84
C VAL A 67 12.89 -9.94 -6.88
N ASN A 68 13.06 -11.08 -6.22
CA ASN A 68 12.21 -11.47 -5.11
C ASN A 68 12.64 -10.61 -3.91
N THR A 69 11.81 -9.66 -3.49
CA THR A 69 12.10 -8.91 -2.28
C THR A 69 11.68 -9.79 -1.11
N ASP A 70 12.60 -10.15 -0.21
CA ASP A 70 12.31 -10.91 1.04
C ASP A 70 11.40 -10.15 2.04
N ILE A 71 10.77 -9.06 1.60
CA ILE A 71 9.96 -8.16 2.42
C ILE A 71 8.57 -8.77 2.56
N THR A 72 8.33 -9.36 3.73
CA THR A 72 7.05 -9.95 4.11
C THR A 72 6.24 -8.94 4.91
N HIS A 73 5.55 -8.04 4.20
CA HIS A 73 4.65 -7.09 4.85
C HIS A 73 3.45 -7.77 5.51
N ARG A 74 2.94 -7.14 6.57
CA ARG A 74 1.71 -7.54 7.26
C ARG A 74 0.83 -6.31 7.51
N LEU A 75 -0.46 -6.56 7.66
CA LEU A 75 -1.44 -5.58 8.09
C LEU A 75 -1.46 -5.50 9.62
N SER A 76 -1.61 -4.29 10.15
CA SER A 76 -1.78 -4.08 11.59
C SER A 76 -3.14 -4.57 12.06
N LYS A 77 -3.18 -5.06 13.31
CA LYS A 77 -4.43 -5.32 14.04
C LYS A 77 -5.22 -4.05 14.33
N CYS A 78 -4.57 -2.90 14.24
CA CYS A 78 -5.24 -1.62 14.30
C CYS A 78 -5.96 -1.34 12.98
N CYS A 79 -7.24 -1.68 12.92
CA CYS A 79 -8.03 -1.59 11.69
C CYS A 79 -9.47 -1.14 11.97
N GLY A 80 -10.14 -0.69 10.91
CA GLY A 80 -11.52 -0.21 10.97
C GLY A 80 -12.49 -1.29 11.42
N LYS A 81 -13.60 -0.88 12.03
CA LYS A 81 -14.59 -1.78 12.64
C LYS A 81 -15.24 -2.78 11.68
N ASN A 82 -15.18 -2.54 10.38
CA ASN A 82 -15.76 -3.43 9.37
C ASN A 82 -14.70 -4.34 8.73
N ILE A 83 -13.50 -4.45 9.31
CA ILE A 83 -12.42 -5.30 8.82
C ILE A 83 -12.32 -6.59 9.63
N THR A 84 -12.09 -7.69 8.93
CA THR A 84 -11.54 -8.92 9.50
C THR A 84 -10.21 -9.24 8.83
N LEU A 85 -9.16 -9.38 9.63
CA LEU A 85 -7.84 -9.80 9.16
C LEU A 85 -7.82 -11.31 8.95
N ARG A 86 -7.13 -11.75 7.89
CA ARG A 86 -6.98 -13.15 7.49
C ARG A 86 -5.52 -13.52 7.32
N ASN A 87 -5.26 -14.84 7.23
CA ASN A 87 -3.95 -15.39 6.87
C ASN A 87 -2.80 -14.78 7.68
N SER A 88 -2.91 -14.79 9.02
CA SER A 88 -1.88 -14.21 9.90
C SER A 88 -1.58 -12.72 9.62
N CYS A 89 -2.62 -11.96 9.27
CA CYS A 89 -2.58 -10.54 8.89
C CYS A 89 -1.94 -10.26 7.52
N TRP A 90 -1.89 -11.24 6.64
CA TRP A 90 -1.52 -11.05 5.24
C TRP A 90 -2.68 -10.59 4.36
N GLY A 91 -3.91 -10.62 4.87
CA GLY A 91 -5.07 -10.11 4.12
C GLY A 91 -6.09 -9.48 5.04
N ALA A 92 -6.98 -8.70 4.42
CA ALA A 92 -8.11 -8.06 5.08
C ALA A 92 -9.34 -8.17 4.20
N SER A 93 -10.48 -8.51 4.81
CA SER A 93 -11.79 -8.44 4.16
C SER A 93 -12.69 -7.45 4.87
N ARG A 94 -13.43 -6.66 4.10
CA ARG A 94 -14.52 -5.85 4.61
C ARG A 94 -15.77 -6.72 4.77
N ILE A 95 -16.28 -6.83 6.00
CA ILE A 95 -17.39 -7.73 6.33
C ILE A 95 -18.77 -7.07 6.25
N GLN A 96 -18.83 -5.74 6.24
CA GLN A 96 -20.08 -4.98 6.23
C GLN A 96 -19.90 -3.58 5.63
N SER A 97 -21.00 -3.01 5.10
CA SER A 97 -21.07 -1.64 4.56
C SER A 97 -20.09 -1.42 3.40
N TYR A 98 -19.91 -0.16 3.00
CA TYR A 98 -18.94 0.32 2.01
C TYR A 98 -17.77 1.10 2.63
N ASN A 99 -17.77 1.31 3.95
CA ASN A 99 -16.84 2.17 4.68
C ASN A 99 -16.33 1.51 5.97
N HIS A 100 -15.54 2.26 6.76
CA HIS A 100 -14.81 1.77 7.93
C HIS A 100 -13.92 0.57 7.61
N GLY A 101 -13.39 0.55 6.38
CA GLY A 101 -12.55 -0.51 5.81
C GLY A 101 -11.05 -0.20 5.90
N ILE A 102 -10.62 0.65 6.83
CA ILE A 102 -9.24 1.14 6.89
C ILE A 102 -8.33 0.09 7.54
N VAL A 103 -7.20 -0.20 6.91
CA VAL A 103 -6.08 -1.00 7.45
C VAL A 103 -4.78 -0.24 7.28
N PHE A 104 -3.78 -0.61 8.08
CA PHE A 104 -2.44 -0.02 8.00
C PHE A 104 -1.37 -1.11 7.87
N SER A 105 -0.17 -0.76 7.42
CA SER A 105 0.99 -1.64 7.60
C SER A 105 1.25 -1.87 9.09
N SER A 106 1.75 -3.05 9.46
CA SER A 106 2.14 -3.34 10.85
C SER A 106 3.43 -2.64 11.27
N GLU A 107 4.30 -2.37 10.30
CA GLU A 107 5.62 -1.75 10.49
C GLU A 107 5.73 -0.49 9.62
N PRO A 108 6.56 0.49 10.03
CA PRO A 108 6.84 1.65 9.20
C PRO A 108 7.65 1.24 7.96
N LEU A 109 7.37 1.90 6.84
CA LEU A 109 8.09 1.69 5.60
C LEU A 109 9.43 2.43 5.62
N LYS A 110 10.45 1.79 5.04
CA LYS A 110 11.75 2.36 4.73
C LYS A 110 11.67 3.14 3.42
N TYR A 111 12.69 3.96 3.17
CA TYR A 111 12.87 4.54 1.85
C TYR A 111 13.06 3.45 0.80
N ASP A 112 12.53 3.70 -0.40
CA ASP A 112 12.55 2.81 -1.56
C ASP A 112 11.89 1.44 -1.31
N GLU A 113 11.06 1.31 -0.27
CA GLU A 113 10.29 0.11 0.03
C GLU A 113 8.92 0.15 -0.67
N ILE A 114 8.57 -0.95 -1.35
CA ILE A 114 7.30 -1.10 -2.06
C ILE A 114 6.32 -1.84 -1.16
N PHE A 115 5.22 -1.16 -0.80
CA PHE A 115 4.08 -1.79 -0.13
C PHE A 115 3.02 -2.16 -1.15
N GLU A 116 3.04 -3.41 -1.61
CA GLU A 116 2.15 -3.91 -2.66
C GLU A 116 0.96 -4.70 -2.09
N VAL A 117 -0.23 -4.46 -2.65
CA VAL A 117 -1.43 -5.22 -2.32
C VAL A 117 -2.18 -5.68 -3.58
N GLU A 118 -2.70 -6.88 -3.52
CA GLU A 118 -3.57 -7.49 -4.52
C GLU A 118 -5.03 -7.36 -4.08
N ILE A 119 -5.91 -6.92 -4.98
CA ILE A 119 -7.36 -6.96 -4.76
C ILE A 119 -7.86 -8.36 -5.10
N SER A 120 -8.19 -9.14 -4.07
CA SER A 120 -8.64 -10.53 -4.24
C SER A 120 -10.17 -10.68 -4.34
N GLU A 121 -10.94 -9.70 -3.88
CA GLU A 121 -12.40 -9.71 -4.00
C GLU A 121 -12.95 -8.29 -4.18
N VAL A 122 -13.94 -8.17 -5.07
CA VAL A 122 -14.74 -6.96 -5.28
C VAL A 122 -16.22 -7.24 -4.99
N SER A 123 -16.92 -6.26 -4.44
CA SER A 123 -18.35 -6.32 -4.13
C SER A 123 -19.15 -5.42 -5.07
N ASN A 124 -20.05 -6.03 -5.83
CA ASN A 124 -20.93 -5.33 -6.79
C ASN A 124 -22.11 -4.60 -6.13
N GLN A 125 -22.24 -4.68 -4.80
CA GLN A 125 -23.32 -4.02 -4.05
C GLN A 125 -23.03 -2.55 -3.74
N TRP A 126 -21.78 -2.13 -3.93
CA TRP A 126 -21.29 -0.82 -3.53
C TRP A 126 -20.69 -0.10 -4.72
N SER A 127 -20.61 1.23 -4.64
CA SER A 127 -19.88 2.06 -5.60
C SER A 127 -18.76 2.79 -4.88
N GLY A 128 -17.75 3.21 -5.65
CA GLY A 128 -16.53 3.79 -5.13
C GLY A 128 -15.34 2.86 -5.26
N SER A 129 -14.17 3.43 -5.01
CA SER A 129 -12.87 2.81 -5.29
C SER A 129 -12.06 2.62 -4.01
N LEU A 130 -11.14 1.66 -4.05
CA LEU A 130 -10.06 1.52 -3.08
C LEU A 130 -9.30 2.85 -2.94
N LYS A 131 -8.82 3.13 -1.74
CA LYS A 131 -7.90 4.25 -1.48
C LYS A 131 -6.64 3.70 -0.84
N ILE A 132 -5.48 4.22 -1.27
CA ILE A 132 -4.17 3.78 -0.79
C ILE A 132 -3.32 5.01 -0.51
N GLY A 133 -2.47 4.97 0.50
CA GLY A 133 -1.43 5.96 0.65
C GLY A 133 -0.58 5.77 1.88
N LEU A 134 -0.10 6.88 2.43
CA LEU A 134 0.87 6.89 3.52
C LEU A 134 0.39 7.78 4.66
N THR A 135 0.70 7.41 5.89
CA THR A 135 0.42 8.24 7.07
C THR A 135 1.62 8.32 8.00
N THR A 136 1.76 9.48 8.66
CA THR A 136 2.73 9.70 9.75
C THR A 136 2.20 9.30 11.13
N ILE A 137 1.02 8.67 11.18
CA ILE A 137 0.51 8.05 12.39
C ILE A 137 1.42 6.87 12.77
N ALA A 138 1.90 6.85 14.01
CA ALA A 138 2.55 5.67 14.56
C ALA A 138 1.50 4.59 14.89
N ILE A 139 1.55 3.49 14.16
CA ILE A 139 0.63 2.35 14.33
C ILE A 139 1.28 1.30 15.24
N SER A 140 0.49 0.73 16.14
CA SER A 140 0.92 -0.35 17.04
C SER A 140 -0.21 -1.37 17.25
N ASP A 141 0.15 -2.65 17.19
CA ASP A 141 -0.77 -3.78 17.40
C ASP A 141 -1.20 -3.97 18.87
N THR A 142 -0.48 -3.38 19.83
CA THR A 142 -0.74 -3.57 21.28
C THR A 142 -1.63 -2.48 21.87
N SER A 143 -1.63 -1.29 21.27
CA SER A 143 -2.46 -0.16 21.68
C SER A 143 -2.78 0.67 20.46
N CYS A 144 -4.00 0.55 19.92
CA CYS A 144 -4.49 1.45 18.89
C CYS A 144 -4.65 2.86 19.47
N PRO A 145 -3.78 3.82 19.11
CA PRO A 145 -3.80 5.12 19.76
C PRO A 145 -4.94 6.01 19.24
N ILE A 146 -5.70 5.57 18.22
CA ILE A 146 -6.55 6.44 17.40
C ILE A 146 -7.94 5.83 17.20
N SER A 147 -8.96 6.69 17.25
CA SER A 147 -10.28 6.39 16.70
C SER A 147 -10.20 6.40 15.18
N ILE A 148 -10.28 5.22 14.56
CA ILE A 148 -10.17 5.07 13.11
C ILE A 148 -11.44 5.62 12.46
N PRO A 149 -11.34 6.60 11.54
CA PRO A 149 -12.49 7.25 10.94
C PRO A 149 -13.24 6.35 9.96
N SER A 150 -14.28 6.89 9.31
CA SER A 150 -15.09 6.12 8.37
C SER A 150 -14.41 5.91 7.02
N THR A 151 -13.53 6.82 6.63
CA THR A 151 -12.74 6.75 5.40
C THR A 151 -11.37 7.42 5.58
N ALA A 152 -10.39 7.05 4.76
CA ALA A 152 -9.04 7.56 4.90
C ALA A 152 -8.90 9.08 4.67
N ASP A 153 -9.76 9.71 3.86
CA ASP A 153 -9.74 11.16 3.64
C ASP A 153 -10.00 11.95 4.93
N GLU A 154 -10.68 11.35 5.92
CA GLU A 154 -10.97 11.96 7.22
C GLU A 154 -9.77 11.95 8.17
N ILE A 155 -8.65 11.32 7.80
CA ILE A 155 -7.42 11.31 8.60
C ILE A 155 -6.67 12.64 8.40
N THR A 156 -7.01 13.63 9.21
CA THR A 156 -6.45 15.00 9.14
C THR A 156 -5.55 15.37 10.32
N SER A 157 -5.56 14.57 11.39
CA SER A 157 -4.81 14.84 12.64
C SER A 157 -3.30 14.68 12.48
N LYS A 158 -2.86 13.97 11.44
CA LYS A 158 -1.47 13.71 11.07
C LYS A 158 -1.32 13.76 9.57
N VAL A 159 -0.11 14.06 9.10
CA VAL A 159 0.17 14.12 7.67
C VAL A 159 -0.13 12.76 7.06
N THR A 160 -1.12 12.75 6.17
CA THR A 160 -1.61 11.55 5.51
C THR A 160 -1.86 11.89 4.05
N TRP A 161 -1.26 11.12 3.15
CA TRP A 161 -1.45 11.22 1.71
C TRP A 161 -2.34 10.07 1.27
N ILE A 162 -3.36 10.35 0.49
CA ILE A 162 -4.30 9.35 -0.02
C ILE A 162 -4.44 9.52 -1.53
N VAL A 163 -4.27 8.42 -2.24
CA VAL A 163 -4.56 8.27 -3.66
C VAL A 163 -5.90 7.54 -3.79
N SER A 164 -6.82 8.10 -4.57
CA SER A 164 -8.09 7.46 -4.93
C SER A 164 -8.45 7.79 -6.37
N GLY A 165 -8.54 6.75 -7.21
CA GLY A 165 -8.66 6.95 -8.65
C GLY A 165 -7.47 7.75 -9.19
N SER A 166 -7.73 8.92 -9.78
CA SER A 166 -6.71 9.85 -10.29
C SER A 166 -6.44 11.04 -9.37
N GLU A 167 -7.03 11.06 -8.17
CA GLU A 167 -6.87 12.14 -7.21
C GLU A 167 -5.85 11.79 -6.14
N VAL A 168 -5.03 12.77 -5.74
CA VAL A 168 -4.15 12.69 -4.58
C VAL A 168 -4.53 13.80 -3.60
N LYS A 169 -4.80 13.43 -2.35
CA LYS A 169 -5.09 14.36 -1.26
C LYS A 169 -4.05 14.28 -0.17
N LYS A 170 -3.81 15.40 0.49
CA LYS A 170 -2.97 15.50 1.68
C LYS A 170 -3.77 16.10 2.83
N CYS A 171 -3.93 15.33 3.91
CA CYS A 171 -4.73 15.71 5.08
C CYS A 171 -6.19 16.08 4.70
N GLY A 172 -6.78 15.37 3.73
CA GLY A 172 -8.16 15.57 3.28
C GLY A 172 -8.38 16.71 2.29
N VAL A 173 -7.32 17.42 1.88
CA VAL A 173 -7.35 18.50 0.88
C VAL A 173 -6.63 18.10 -0.38
#